data_AF-A0A2V7MCD0-F1
#
_entry.id   AF-A0A2V7MCD0-F1
#
_cell.length_a   1.000
_cell.length_b   1.000
_cell.length_c   1.000
_cell.angle_alpha   90.00
_cell.angle_beta   90.00
_cell.angle_gamma   90.00
#
_symmetry.space_group_name_H-M   'P 1'
#
loop_
_entity.id
_entity.type
_entity.pdbx_description
1 polymer ?
#
loop_
_entity_poly.entity_id
_entity_poly.type
_entity_poly.pdbx_seq_one_letter_code
_entity_poly.pdbx_strand_id
1 'polypeptide(L)'
;MPRVIGIDPGTVSIDLCGLEDGRLFLDRSIPTSDALADPARFVRLLEDAGPVDLVAGPSGYGLPLTRARDATDGDLRLALLGPPGEASGIGGLGALLR
;
A
#
# COMPACT_ATOMS: atom_id res chain seq x y z
N MET A 1 2.73 -20.47 9.88
CA MET A 1 2.26 -20.32 8.47
C MET A 1 2.04 -18.84 8.24
N PRO A 2 2.29 -18.30 7.04
CA PRO A 2 2.36 -16.86 6.85
C PRO A 2 0.99 -16.21 7.02
N ARG A 3 0.94 -15.13 7.78
CA ARG A 3 -0.18 -14.19 7.90
C ARG A 3 0.24 -12.88 7.25
N VAL A 4 -0.40 -12.51 6.15
CA VAL A 4 0.07 -11.42 5.28
C VAL A 4 -1.07 -10.49 4.89
N ILE A 5 -0.74 -9.25 4.55
CA ILE A 5 -1.66 -8.27 3.96
C ILE A 5 -1.10 -7.80 2.62
N GLY A 6 -1.91 -7.82 1.58
CA GLY A 6 -1.64 -7.14 0.31
C GLY A 6 -2.44 -5.84 0.21
N ILE A 7 -1.82 -4.83 -0.39
CA ILE A 7 -2.43 -3.52 -0.67
C ILE A 7 -2.49 -3.34 -2.18
N ASP A 8 -3.70 -3.17 -2.72
CA ASP A 8 -3.95 -2.82 -4.12
C ASP A 8 -4.40 -1.35 -4.19
N PRO A 9 -3.51 -0.42 -4.57
CA PRO A 9 -3.84 0.98 -4.59
C PRO A 9 -4.42 1.40 -5.95
N GLY A 10 -5.57 2.05 -5.90
CA GLY A 10 -6.21 2.71 -7.04
C GLY A 10 -6.37 4.22 -6.82
N THR A 11 -6.80 4.90 -7.87
CA THR A 11 -7.13 6.34 -7.82
C THR A 11 -8.43 6.62 -7.07
N VAL A 12 -9.33 5.64 -7.00
CA VAL A 12 -10.67 5.76 -6.38
C VAL A 12 -10.72 5.07 -5.02
N SER A 13 -10.19 3.86 -4.94
CA SER A 13 -10.10 3.06 -3.72
C SER A 13 -8.71 2.46 -3.53
N ILE A 14 -8.39 2.17 -2.28
CA ILE A 14 -7.29 1.31 -1.86
C ILE A 14 -7.90 0.07 -1.22
N ASP A 15 -7.56 -1.09 -1.78
CA ASP A 15 -8.08 -2.37 -1.33
C ASP A 15 -7.04 -3.11 -0.48
N LEU A 16 -7.51 -3.69 0.63
CA LEU A 16 -6.72 -4.43 1.59
C LEU A 16 -7.21 -5.87 1.65
N CYS A 17 -6.31 -6.81 1.38
CA CYS A 17 -6.59 -8.25 1.43
C CYS A 17 -5.61 -8.92 2.39
N GLY A 18 -6.13 -9.46 3.50
CA GLY A 18 -5.36 -10.21 4.49
C GLY A 18 -5.61 -11.70 4.40
N LEU A 19 -4.54 -12.48 4.32
CA LEU A 19 -4.58 -13.95 4.27
C LEU A 19 -3.81 -14.56 5.44
N GLU A 20 -4.41 -15.52 6.12
CA GLU A 20 -3.76 -16.38 7.11
C GLU A 20 -3.94 -17.83 6.64
N ASP A 21 -2.84 -18.48 6.29
CA ASP A 21 -2.86 -19.85 5.75
C ASP A 21 -3.86 -20.00 4.58
N GLY A 22 -3.84 -19.03 3.66
CA GLY A 22 -4.73 -18.97 2.50
C GLY A 22 -6.20 -18.62 2.81
N ARG A 23 -6.55 -18.34 4.07
CA ARG A 23 -7.90 -17.92 4.48
C ARG A 23 -7.97 -16.42 4.66
N LEU A 24 -9.02 -15.83 4.14
CA LEU A 24 -9.30 -14.39 4.25
C LEU A 24 -9.58 -14.01 5.71
N PHE A 25 -8.85 -13.03 6.24
CA PHE A 25 -9.12 -12.44 7.57
C PHE A 25 -9.34 -10.92 7.53
N LEU A 26 -8.93 -10.25 6.44
CA LEU A 26 -9.14 -8.83 6.22
C LEU A 26 -9.56 -8.62 4.76
N ASP A 27 -10.66 -7.91 4.57
CA ASP A 27 -11.18 -7.50 3.27
C ASP A 27 -11.84 -6.13 3.44
N ARG A 28 -11.16 -5.09 2.95
CA ARG A 28 -11.60 -3.70 3.08
C ARG A 28 -11.26 -2.93 1.82
N SER A 29 -12.23 -2.14 1.35
CA SER A 29 -12.03 -1.13 0.32
C SER A 29 -12.19 0.24 0.97
N ILE A 30 -11.18 1.10 0.85
CA ILE A 30 -11.12 2.42 1.46
C ILE A 30 -11.06 3.46 0.35
N PRO A 31 -11.87 4.53 0.37
CA PRO A 31 -11.71 5.61 -0.60
C PRO A 31 -10.29 6.18 -0.56
N THR A 32 -9.64 6.30 -1.71
CA THR A 32 -8.26 6.82 -1.80
C THR A 32 -8.17 8.21 -1.19
N SER A 33 -9.20 9.05 -1.38
CA SER A 33 -9.31 10.36 -0.75
C SER A 33 -9.25 10.32 0.77
N ASP A 34 -9.87 9.32 1.39
CA ASP A 34 -9.95 9.22 2.85
C ASP A 34 -8.62 8.74 3.42
N ALA A 35 -7.98 7.78 2.75
CA ALA A 35 -6.63 7.32 3.12
C ALA A 35 -5.61 8.46 3.00
N LEU A 36 -5.71 9.28 1.95
CA LEU A 36 -4.82 10.45 1.76
C LEU A 36 -5.08 11.57 2.76
N ALA A 37 -6.33 11.77 3.16
CA ALA A 37 -6.70 12.78 4.15
C ALA A 37 -6.21 12.43 5.56
N ASP A 38 -6.14 11.13 5.90
CA ASP A 38 -5.63 10.64 7.19
C ASP A 38 -4.78 9.36 7.02
N PRO A 39 -3.51 9.50 6.59
CA PRO A 39 -2.61 8.36 6.40
C PRO A 39 -2.35 7.59 7.70
N ALA A 40 -2.34 8.28 8.84
CA ALA A 40 -2.13 7.66 10.14
C ALA A 40 -3.27 6.69 10.50
N ARG A 41 -4.52 7.05 10.18
CA ARG A 41 -5.66 6.13 10.34
C ARG A 41 -5.56 4.92 9.41
N PHE A 42 -5.06 5.10 8.19
CA PHE A 42 -4.83 3.96 7.28
C PHE A 42 -3.76 3.01 7.84
N VAL A 43 -2.64 3.53 8.34
CA VAL A 43 -1.60 2.72 9.00
C VAL A 43 -2.15 2.01 10.22
N ARG A 44 -2.91 2.70 11.07
CA ARG A 44 -3.56 2.09 12.24
C ARG A 44 -4.49 0.94 11.88
N LEU A 45 -5.17 0.99 10.74
CA LEU A 45 -6.02 -0.12 10.30
C LEU A 45 -5.19 -1.38 10.02
N LEU A 46 -3.98 -1.22 9.48
CA LEU A 46 -3.04 -2.33 9.30
C LEU A 46 -2.51 -2.84 10.64
N GLU A 47 -2.23 -1.96 11.60
CA GLU A 47 -1.79 -2.34 12.95
C GLU A 47 -2.90 -3.07 13.73
N ASP A 48 -4.14 -2.60 13.63
CA ASP A 48 -5.33 -3.17 14.29
C ASP A 48 -5.67 -4.57 13.73
N ALA A 49 -5.19 -4.91 12.53
CA ALA A 49 -5.33 -6.25 11.94
C ALA A 49 -4.52 -7.34 12.68
N GLY A 50 -3.69 -6.91 13.65
CA GLY A 50 -2.89 -7.75 14.52
C GLY A 50 -1.49 -8.02 13.97
N PRO A 51 -0.70 -8.88 14.64
CA PRO A 51 0.63 -9.24 14.16
C PRO A 51 0.50 -9.93 12.80
N VAL A 52 1.26 -9.45 11.82
CA VAL A 52 1.38 -10.03 10.49
C VAL A 52 2.85 -10.22 10.15
N ASP A 53 3.17 -11.24 9.36
CA ASP A 53 4.53 -11.54 8.93
C ASP A 53 5.01 -10.60 7.82
N LEU A 54 4.08 -10.09 7.00
CA LEU A 54 4.36 -9.22 5.86
C LEU A 54 3.16 -8.34 5.51
N VAL A 55 3.45 -7.07 5.21
CA VAL A 55 2.56 -6.18 4.46
C VAL A 55 3.23 -5.89 3.12
N ALA A 56 2.58 -6.26 2.02
CA ALA A 56 3.01 -5.92 0.67
C ALA A 56 2.35 -4.61 0.23
N GLY A 57 3.17 -3.60 -0.07
CA GLY A 57 2.74 -2.34 -0.64
C GLY A 57 2.33 -2.46 -2.13
N PRO A 58 2.21 -1.32 -2.85
CA PRO A 58 1.72 -1.29 -4.23
C PRO A 58 2.41 -2.32 -5.13
N SER A 59 1.67 -3.31 -5.61
CA SER A 59 2.12 -4.21 -6.67
C SER A 59 1.65 -3.68 -8.02
N GLY A 60 2.55 -3.52 -9.00
CA GLY A 60 2.10 -3.34 -10.40
C GLY A 60 2.90 -2.40 -11.29
N TYR A 61 3.93 -1.72 -10.77
CA TYR A 61 4.47 -0.54 -11.48
C TYR A 61 5.97 -0.68 -11.86
N GLY A 62 6.51 -1.89 -11.81
CA GLY A 62 7.82 -2.21 -12.41
C GLY A 62 9.02 -2.21 -11.46
N LEU A 63 8.80 -1.99 -10.16
CA LEU A 63 9.82 -2.22 -9.12
C LEU A 63 9.94 -3.71 -8.80
N PRO A 64 11.16 -4.28 -8.67
CA PRO A 64 11.37 -5.59 -8.07
C PRO A 64 10.86 -5.66 -6.62
N LEU A 65 10.78 -6.87 -6.06
CA LEU A 65 10.45 -7.02 -4.64
C LEU A 65 11.55 -6.38 -3.77
N THR A 66 11.22 -5.23 -3.18
CA THR A 66 12.14 -4.43 -2.37
C THR A 66 11.59 -4.27 -0.96
N ARG A 67 12.46 -4.38 0.06
CA ARG A 67 12.05 -4.07 1.43
C ARG A 67 11.80 -2.58 1.54
N ALA A 68 10.69 -2.18 2.15
CA ALA A 68 10.31 -0.77 2.25
C ALA A 68 11.42 0.12 2.84
N ARG A 69 12.16 -0.36 3.84
CA ARG A 69 13.29 0.37 4.46
C ARG A 69 14.50 0.60 3.53
N ASP A 70 14.60 -0.20 2.47
CA ASP A 70 15.71 -0.14 1.51
C ASP A 70 15.27 0.63 0.24
N ALA A 71 14.02 1.09 0.16
CA ALA A 71 13.48 1.79 -1.00
C ALA A 71 14.02 3.23 -1.07
N THR A 72 14.45 3.62 -2.27
CA THR A 72 14.84 4.99 -2.61
C THR A 72 13.66 5.79 -3.18
N ASP A 73 13.79 7.12 -3.28
CA ASP A 73 12.79 7.95 -3.98
C ASP A 73 12.57 7.50 -5.44
N GLY A 74 13.63 7.01 -6.09
CA GLY A 74 13.54 6.42 -7.43
C GLY A 74 12.68 5.15 -7.44
N ASP A 75 12.85 4.29 -6.44
CA ASP A 75 12.06 3.08 -6.28
C ASP A 75 10.59 3.39 -5.98
N LEU A 76 10.33 4.38 -5.12
CA LEU A 76 8.96 4.83 -4.83
C LEU A 76 8.30 5.43 -6.08
N ARG A 77 9.04 6.18 -6.90
CA ARG A 77 8.54 6.68 -8.19
C ARG A 77 8.19 5.54 -9.14
N LEU A 78 9.03 4.50 -9.23
CA LEU A 78 8.74 3.30 -10.01
C LEU A 78 7.54 2.54 -9.44
N ALA A 79 7.43 2.39 -8.12
CA ALA A 79 6.31 1.72 -7.46
C ALA A 79 4.95 2.44 -7.66
N LEU A 80 4.96 3.71 -8.06
CA LEU A 80 3.75 4.50 -8.29
C LEU A 80 3.47 4.77 -9.77
N LEU A 81 4.46 4.64 -10.67
CA LEU A 81 4.41 5.04 -12.10
C LEU A 81 3.57 6.28 -12.41
N GLY A 82 3.75 7.34 -11.62
CA GLY A 82 3.07 8.62 -11.88
C GLY A 82 3.47 9.23 -13.22
N PRO A 83 2.54 9.87 -13.96
CA PRO A 83 2.85 10.60 -15.17
C PRO A 83 3.99 11.63 -14.97
N PRO A 84 4.77 11.94 -16.03
CA PRO A 84 5.80 12.97 -15.95
C PRO A 84 5.24 14.30 -15.43
N GLY A 85 5.89 14.87 -14.42
CA GLY A 85 5.46 16.13 -13.79
C GLY A 85 4.57 15.98 -12.55
N GLU A 86 4.07 14.78 -12.24
CA GLU A 86 3.33 14.52 -11.00
C GLU A 86 4.30 14.11 -9.88
N ALA A 87 4.40 14.94 -8.84
CA ALA A 87 5.37 14.77 -7.75
C ALA A 87 5.02 13.64 -6.76
N SER A 88 3.75 13.23 -6.72
CA SER A 88 3.21 12.35 -5.69
C SER A 88 2.71 11.01 -6.22
N GLY A 89 3.03 10.66 -7.47
CA GLY A 89 2.52 9.44 -8.10
C GLY A 89 1.02 9.47 -8.38
N ILE A 90 0.46 8.36 -8.87
CA ILE A 90 -0.94 8.24 -9.26
C ILE A 90 -1.88 8.71 -8.13
N GLY A 91 -2.65 9.77 -8.38
CA GLY A 91 -3.69 10.24 -7.46
C GLY A 91 -3.19 10.72 -6.10
N GLY A 92 -1.90 11.03 -5.94
CA GLY A 92 -1.33 11.49 -4.67
C GLY A 92 -0.85 10.38 -3.72
N LEU A 93 -0.93 9.10 -4.12
CA LEU A 93 -0.57 7.93 -3.31
C LEU A 93 0.84 7.96 -2.70
N GLY A 94 1.78 8.68 -3.30
CA GLY A 94 3.11 8.88 -2.75
C GLY A 94 3.13 9.62 -1.41
N ALA A 95 2.05 10.31 -1.04
CA ALA A 95 1.90 10.87 0.30
C ALA A 95 1.70 9.79 1.39
N LEU A 96 1.24 8.59 1.03
CA LEU A 96 1.10 7.46 1.97
C LEU A 96 2.41 6.71 2.22
N LEU A 97 3.41 6.91 1.36
CA LEU A 97 4.69 6.20 1.40
C LEU A 97 5.79 6.96 2.15
N ARG A 98 5.48 8.15 2.68
CA ARG A 98 6.39 9.02 3.45
C ARG A 98 5.97 9.05 4.91
#